data_AF-A0A7X9GBX1-F1
#
_entry.id   AF-A0A7X9GBX1-F1
#
_cell.length_a   1.000
_cell.length_b   1.000
_cell.length_c   1.000
_cell.angle_alpha   90.00
_cell.angle_beta   90.00
_cell.angle_gamma   90.00
#
_symmetry.space_group_name_H-M   'P 1'
#
loop_
_entity.id
_entity.type
_entity.pdbx_description
1 polymer ?
#
loop_
_entity_poly.entity_id
_entity_poly.type
_entity_poly.pdbx_seq_one_letter_code
_entity_poly.pdbx_strand_id
1 'polypeptide(L)' 'ECSEMVVVGHNKALIAKAFGKTLVNNSFLATGVLSRKKQVIPTITSMLTDIQEMIR' A
#
# COMPACT_ATOMS: atom_id res chain seq x y z
N GLU A 1 14.66 11.09 -1.42
CA GLU A 1 13.28 11.61 -1.45
C GLU A 1 12.31 10.54 -0.95
N CYS A 2 11.25 10.92 -0.23
CA CYS A 2 10.27 10.00 0.36
C CYS A 2 8.87 10.59 0.32
N SER A 3 7.85 9.73 0.24
CA SER A 3 6.44 10.12 0.33
C SER A 3 5.85 9.63 1.64
N GLU A 4 5.01 10.45 2.28
CA GLU A 4 4.16 9.98 3.38
C GLU A 4 2.85 9.45 2.80
N MET A 5 2.46 8.24 3.20
CA MET A 5 1.23 7.60 2.76
C MET A 5 0.25 7.52 3.92
N VAL A 6 -0.94 8.10 3.74
CA VAL A 6 -2.07 7.98 4.67
C VAL A 6 -3.08 7.01 4.08
N VAL A 7 -3.47 6.01 4.86
CA VAL A 7 -4.32 4.90 4.40
C VAL A 7 -5.48 4.69 5.38
N VAL A 8 -6.70 4.69 4.83
CA VAL A 8 -7.95 4.48 5.58
C VAL A 8 -8.76 3.34 4.96
N GLY A 9 -9.61 2.70 5.76
CA GLY A 9 -10.49 1.60 5.34
C GLY A 9 -10.13 0.24 5.95
N HIS A 10 -10.92 -0.79 5.59
CA HIS A 10 -10.86 -2.14 6.17
C HIS A 10 -9.52 -2.85 5.95
N ASN A 11 -8.93 -2.69 4.75
CA ASN A 11 -7.70 -3.41 4.34
C ASN A 11 -6.42 -2.58 4.55
N LYS A 12 -6.44 -1.56 5.42
CA LYS A 12 -5.32 -0.63 5.62
C LYS A 12 -4.02 -1.31 6.05
N ALA A 13 -4.11 -2.39 6.84
CA ALA A 13 -2.95 -3.15 7.27
C ALA A 13 -2.27 -3.91 6.12
N LEU A 14 -3.06 -4.39 5.15
CA LEU A 14 -2.55 -5.11 3.97
C LEU A 14 -1.79 -4.17 3.04
N ILE A 15 -2.29 -2.94 2.87
CA ILE A 15 -1.60 -1.92 2.07
C ILE A 15 -0.25 -1.59 2.68
N ALA A 16 -0.17 -1.33 3.99
CA ALA A 16 1.13 -1.08 4.65
C ALA A 16 2.10 -2.26 4.48
N LYS A 17 1.60 -3.49 4.63
CA LYS A 17 2.37 -4.72 4.42
C LYS A 17 2.88 -4.87 2.98
N ALA A 18 2.11 -4.47 1.97
CA ALA A 18 2.53 -4.50 0.57
C ALA A 18 3.73 -3.58 0.29
N PHE A 19 3.90 -2.51 1.08
CA PHE A 19 5.07 -1.64 1.04
C PHE A 19 6.17 -2.03 2.05
N GLY A 20 6.02 -3.17 2.74
CA GLY A 20 6.97 -3.64 3.76
C GLY A 20 7.03 -2.71 4.99
N LYS A 21 5.97 -1.95 5.25
CA LYS A 21 5.88 -0.99 6.35
C LYS A 21 4.75 -1.37 7.30
N THR A 22 4.82 -0.83 8.52
CA THR A 22 3.75 -0.94 9.52
C THR A 22 2.96 0.36 9.54
N LEU A 23 1.64 0.26 9.64
CA LEU A 23 0.77 1.42 9.75
C LEU A 23 0.83 1.97 11.18
N VAL A 24 1.22 3.23 11.34
CA VAL A 24 1.22 3.94 12.64
C VAL A 24 0.36 5.19 12.46
N ASN A 25 -0.67 5.37 13.29
CA ASN A 25 -1.61 6.50 13.16
C ASN A 25 -2.26 6.64 11.77
N ASN A 26 -2.57 5.52 11.10
CA ASN A 26 -3.08 5.50 9.72
C ASN A 26 -2.12 6.06 8.66
N SER A 27 -0.85 6.30 8.99
CA SER A 27 0.17 6.68 8.01
C SER A 27 1.41 5.78 8.09
N PHE A 28 2.21 5.81 7.03
CA PHE A 28 3.55 5.25 7.03
C PHE A 28 4.45 6.01 6.07
N LEU A 29 5.76 5.95 6.32
CA LEU A 29 6.75 6.57 5.46
C LEU A 29 7.17 5.62 4.33
N ALA A 30 6.90 6.02 3.10
CA ALA A 30 7.27 5.30 1.89
C ALA A 30 8.57 5.88 1.30
N THR A 31 9.70 5.41 1.84
CA THR A 31 11.04 5.76 1.37
C THR A 31 11.27 5.24 -0.04
N GLY A 32 11.63 6.12 -0.99
CA GLY A 32 11.88 5.73 -2.39
C GLY A 32 10.63 5.66 -3.28
N VAL A 33 9.44 5.97 -2.75
CA VAL A 33 8.21 6.12 -3.54
C VAL A 33 8.10 7.57 -3.99
N LEU A 34 8.20 7.79 -5.31
CA LEU A 34 8.18 9.11 -5.94
C LEU A 34 7.12 9.21 -7.02
N SER A 35 6.85 8.09 -7.71
CA SER A 35 5.91 8.05 -8.82
C SER A 35 4.70 7.19 -8.47
N ARG A 36 3.55 7.86 -8.26
CA ARG A 36 2.27 7.18 -8.02
C ARG A 36 1.91 6.18 -9.12
N LYS A 37 2.02 6.58 -10.40
CA LYS A 37 1.63 5.74 -11.55
C LYS A 37 2.49 4.49 -11.70
N LYS A 38 3.77 4.56 -11.36
CA LYS A 38 4.71 3.45 -11.54
C LYS A 38 4.90 2.59 -10.28
N GLN A 39 4.76 3.17 -9.09
CA GLN A 39 5.16 2.51 -7.84
C GLN A 39 4.01 2.29 -6.86
N VAL A 40 2.94 3.10 -6.93
CA VAL A 40 1.82 2.99 -5.99
C VAL A 40 0.66 2.23 -6.61
N ILE A 41 0.22 2.64 -7.79
CA ILE A 41 -0.92 2.01 -8.48
C ILE A 41 -0.68 0.52 -8.74
N PRO A 42 0.45 0.08 -9.35
CA PRO A 42 0.63 -1.33 -9.68
C PRO A 42 0.66 -2.23 -8.45
N THR A 43 1.32 -1.79 -7.38
CA THR A 43 1.42 -2.51 -6.10
C THR A 43 0.05 -2.73 -5.46
N ILE A 44 -0.77 -1.67 -5.43
CA ILE A 44 -2.13 -1.75 -4.86
C ILE A 44 -3.02 -2.63 -5.73
N THR A 45 -2.97 -2.47 -7.06
CA THR A 45 -3.77 -3.28 -7.98
C THR A 45 -3.42 -4.77 -7.85
N SER A 46 -2.14 -5.12 -7.84
CA SER A 46 -1.69 -6.51 -7.64
C SER A 46 -2.23 -7.08 -6.34
N MET A 47 -2.07 -6.35 -5.23
CA MET A 47 -2.57 -6.79 -3.91
C MET A 47 -4.09 -7.01 -3.92
N LEU A 48 -4.86 -6.14 -4.57
CA LEU A 48 -6.31 -6.28 -4.68
C LEU A 48 -6.70 -7.50 -5.53
N THR A 49 -6.00 -7.75 -6.63
CA THR A 49 -6.19 -8.95 -7.46
C THR A 49 -5.86 -10.21 -6.67
N ASP A 50 -4.75 -10.24 -5.93
CA ASP A 50 -4.36 -11.38 -5.11
C ASP A 50 -5.41 -11.69 -4.03
N ILE A 51 -5.94 -10.66 -3.35
CA ILE A 51 -7.03 -10.82 -2.37
C ILE A 51 -8.29 -11.37 -3.03
N GLN A 52 -8.64 -10.89 -4.22
CA GLN A 52 -9.81 -11.36 -4.94
C GLN A 52 -9.70 -12.84 -5.32
N GLU A 53 -8.53 -13.28 -5.77
CA GLU A 53 -8.28 -14.69 -6.12
C GLU A 53 -8.27 -15.61 -4.89
N MET A 54 -7.84 -15.13 -3.71
CA MET A 54 -7.86 -15.94 -2.47
C MET A 54 -9.26 -16.15 -1.89
N ILE A 55 -10.22 -15.28 -2.21
CA ILE A 55 -11.62 -15.39 -1.75
C ILE A 55 -12.44 -16.29 -2.68
N ARG A 56 -11.95 -16.53 -3.90
CA ARG A 56 -12.62 -17.26 -4.97
C ARG A 56 -12.40 -18.76 -4.87
#